data_AF-A0A645HYP8-F1
#
_entry.id   AF-A0A645HYP8-F1
#
_cell.length_a   1.000
_cell.length_b   1.000
_cell.length_c   1.000
_cell.angle_alpha   90.00
_cell.angle_beta   90.00
_cell.angle_gamma   90.00
#
_symmetry.space_group_name_H-M   'P 1'
#
loop_
_entity.id
_entity.type
_entity.pdbx_description
1 polymer ?
#
loop_
_entity_poly.entity_id
_entity_poly.type
_entity_poly.pdbx_seq_one_letter_code
_entity_poly.pdbx_strand_id
1 'polypeptide(L)'
;MCTNGQAPFISVCMYISENKEYEAETAMLIEEFFRQRIAGMKNQYGVKSIQTFPKMLYFLDENNIHEDSEYYWLTKLAAKCTTRTMNPDYISVKKMLEITGHAYPPMGCRAFLSPFKDKKGNWIFYGRGNLGAQTINLPYVALSSGGDIERF
;
A
#
# COMPACT_ATOMS: atom_id res chain seq x y z
N MET A 1 -16.96 -13.18 -12.11
CA MET A 1 -15.89 -14.07 -11.61
C MET A 1 -14.62 -13.77 -12.39
N CYS A 2 -13.46 -13.71 -11.72
CA CYS A 2 -12.17 -13.62 -12.41
C CYS A 2 -11.90 -14.93 -13.18
N THR A 3 -11.09 -14.87 -14.23
CA THR A 3 -10.83 -16.02 -15.13
C THR A 3 -10.20 -17.22 -14.44
N ASN A 4 -9.49 -17.02 -13.32
CA ASN A 4 -8.87 -18.08 -12.52
C ASN A 4 -9.75 -18.59 -11.37
N GLY A 5 -11.01 -18.12 -11.24
CA GLY A 5 -11.94 -18.56 -10.21
C GLY A 5 -11.69 -18.00 -8.80
N GLN A 6 -10.76 -17.06 -8.62
CA GLN A 6 -10.46 -16.44 -7.32
C GLN A 6 -10.99 -15.01 -7.24
N ALA A 7 -11.13 -14.48 -6.01
CA ALA A 7 -11.28 -13.05 -5.82
C ALA A 7 -10.03 -12.32 -6.33
N PRO A 8 -10.16 -11.15 -6.98
CA PRO A 8 -9.02 -10.46 -7.52
C PRO A 8 -8.11 -9.97 -6.39
N PHE A 9 -6.80 -10.21 -6.54
CA PHE A 9 -5.80 -9.60 -5.68
C PHE A 9 -5.69 -8.11 -6.05
N ILE A 10 -6.23 -7.23 -5.21
CA ILE A 10 -6.21 -5.78 -5.45
C ILE A 10 -5.74 -5.02 -4.21
N SER A 11 -5.05 -3.92 -4.45
CA SER A 11 -4.64 -2.95 -3.44
C SER A 11 -5.19 -1.57 -3.81
N VAL A 12 -5.67 -0.83 -2.81
CA VAL A 12 -6.13 0.55 -2.96
C VAL A 12 -5.15 1.46 -2.22
N CYS A 13 -4.57 2.41 -2.97
CA CYS A 13 -3.74 3.47 -2.44
C CYS A 13 -4.63 4.58 -1.86
N MET A 14 -4.31 5.04 -0.65
CA MET A 14 -5.04 6.06 0.07
C MET A 14 -4.06 7.17 0.43
N TYR A 15 -3.80 8.04 -0.54
CA TYR A 15 -2.93 9.21 -0.38
C TYR A 15 -3.74 10.49 -0.52
N ILE A 16 -3.91 11.21 0.58
CA ILE A 16 -4.76 12.40 0.68
C ILE A 16 -4.30 13.47 -0.32
N SER A 17 -2.99 13.70 -0.41
CA SER A 17 -2.39 14.74 -1.24
C SER A 17 -2.03 14.28 -2.66
N GLU A 18 -2.67 13.22 -3.17
CA GLU A 18 -2.49 12.79 -4.56
C GLU A 18 -2.95 13.87 -5.53
N ASN A 19 -4.07 14.53 -5.21
CA ASN A 19 -4.52 15.74 -5.88
C ASN A 19 -4.96 16.77 -4.83
N LYS A 20 -4.19 17.86 -4.72
CA LYS A 20 -4.39 18.91 -3.72
C LYS A 20 -5.76 19.60 -3.79
N GLU A 21 -6.42 19.58 -4.95
CA GLU A 21 -7.75 20.19 -5.12
C GLU A 21 -8.84 19.36 -4.44
N TYR A 22 -8.63 18.05 -4.27
CA TYR A 22 -9.64 17.08 -3.81
C TYR A 22 -9.24 16.38 -2.51
N GLU A 23 -8.42 17.01 -1.65
CA GLU A 23 -7.97 16.37 -0.41
C GLU A 23 -9.15 16.02 0.51
N ALA A 24 -10.13 16.92 0.62
CA ALA A 24 -11.31 16.72 1.46
C ALA A 24 -12.16 15.54 0.96
N GLU A 25 -12.44 15.48 -0.34
CA GLU A 25 -13.19 14.40 -0.98
C GLU A 25 -12.43 13.08 -0.88
N THR A 26 -11.11 13.11 -1.06
CA THR A 26 -10.24 11.94 -0.91
C THR A 26 -10.29 11.43 0.54
N ALA A 27 -10.21 12.31 1.54
CA ALA A 27 -10.34 11.95 2.94
C ALA A 27 -11.71 11.35 3.27
N MET A 28 -12.80 11.88 2.71
CA MET A 28 -14.15 11.32 2.86
C MET A 28 -14.25 9.89 2.29
N LEU A 29 -13.66 9.65 1.12
CA LEU A 29 -13.63 8.30 0.54
C LEU A 29 -12.82 7.32 1.42
N ILE A 30 -11.65 7.74 1.89
CA ILE A 30 -10.80 6.93 2.77
C ILE A 30 -11.53 6.59 4.08
N GLU A 31 -12.22 7.57 4.67
CA GLU A 31 -13.04 7.36 5.86
C GLU A 31 -14.07 6.25 5.63
N GLU A 32 -14.79 6.30 4.51
CA GLU A 32 -15.81 5.31 4.18
C GLU A 32 -15.21 3.91 3.99
N PHE A 33 -14.05 3.81 3.34
CA PHE A 33 -13.31 2.54 3.23
C PHE A 33 -13.00 1.95 4.61
N PHE A 34 -12.53 2.76 5.56
CA PHE A 34 -12.24 2.29 6.92
C PHE A 34 -13.50 1.88 7.68
N ARG A 35 -14.59 2.66 7.54
CA ARG A 35 -15.88 2.33 8.16
C ARG A 35 -16.44 1.01 7.65
N GLN A 36 -16.42 0.79 6.33
CA GLN A 36 -16.87 -0.46 5.72
C GLN A 36 -15.96 -1.64 6.10
N ARG A 37 -14.64 -1.44 6.15
CA ARG A 37 -13.71 -2.48 6.60
C ARG A 37 -14.02 -2.92 8.04
N ILE A 38 -14.23 -1.97 8.95
CA ILE A 38 -14.61 -2.24 10.34
C ILE A 38 -16.00 -2.89 10.42
N ALA A 39 -16.92 -2.46 9.57
CA ALA A 39 -18.27 -3.02 9.49
C ALA A 39 -18.28 -4.46 8.98
N GLY A 40 -17.25 -4.91 8.26
CA GLY A 40 -17.13 -6.27 7.74
C GLY A 40 -18.25 -6.63 6.76
N MET A 41 -18.17 -7.82 6.18
CA MET A 41 -19.25 -8.33 5.32
C MET A 41 -19.74 -9.67 5.84
N LYS A 42 -21.02 -9.96 5.64
CA LYS A 42 -21.55 -11.30 5.89
C LYS A 42 -21.16 -12.22 4.75
N ASN A 43 -20.63 -13.39 5.08
CA ASN A 43 -20.45 -14.45 4.11
C ASN A 43 -21.79 -15.15 3.81
N GLN A 44 -21.77 -16.16 2.93
CA GLN A 44 -22.95 -16.93 2.53
C GLN A 44 -23.65 -17.67 3.69
N TYR A 45 -23.00 -17.79 4.84
CA TYR A 45 -23.54 -18.40 6.06
C TYR A 45 -24.02 -17.35 7.08
N GLY A 46 -24.07 -16.07 6.69
CA GLY A 46 -24.48 -14.98 7.58
C GLY A 46 -23.44 -14.56 8.61
N VAL A 47 -22.25 -15.19 8.62
CA VAL A 47 -21.16 -14.88 9.54
C VAL A 47 -20.43 -13.63 9.05
N LYS A 48 -20.28 -12.64 9.93
CA LYS A 48 -19.53 -11.42 9.65
C LYS A 48 -18.04 -11.74 9.62
N SER A 49 -17.43 -11.65 8.44
CA SER A 49 -16.00 -11.85 8.22
C SER A 49 -15.30 -10.54 7.87
N ILE A 50 -14.03 -10.44 8.27
CA ILE A 50 -13.14 -9.39 7.82
C ILE A 50 -12.69 -9.74 6.41
N GLN A 51 -12.76 -8.76 5.52
CA GLN A 51 -12.42 -8.98 4.13
C GLN A 51 -10.92 -8.88 3.90
N THR A 52 -10.38 -9.88 3.20
CA THR A 52 -8.96 -9.94 2.83
C THR A 52 -8.60 -8.89 1.79
N PHE A 53 -9.49 -8.64 0.82
CA PHE A 53 -9.29 -7.66 -0.25
C PHE A 53 -10.41 -6.61 -0.30
N PRO A 54 -10.11 -5.38 -0.79
CA PRO A 54 -8.80 -4.91 -1.22
C PRO A 54 -7.79 -4.76 -0.06
N LYS A 55 -6.50 -4.90 -0.33
CA LYS A 55 -5.47 -4.41 0.59
C LYS A 55 -5.57 -2.88 0.65
N MET A 56 -5.57 -2.30 1.84
CA MET A 56 -5.64 -0.83 2.00
C MET A 56 -4.26 -0.30 2.35
N LEU A 57 -3.76 0.66 1.58
CA LEU A 57 -2.44 1.25 1.73
C LEU A 57 -2.59 2.73 2.09
N TYR A 58 -2.51 3.05 3.38
CA TYR A 58 -2.68 4.41 3.89
C TYR A 58 -1.35 5.15 3.93
N PHE A 59 -1.27 6.25 3.20
CA PHE A 59 -0.05 7.03 3.05
C PHE A 59 0.01 8.09 4.16
N LEU A 60 1.14 8.10 4.87
CA LEU A 60 1.43 9.01 5.96
C LEU A 60 2.29 10.18 5.46
N ASP A 61 1.79 11.39 5.66
CA ASP A 61 2.40 12.67 5.28
C ASP A 61 2.08 13.76 6.31
N GLU A 62 2.69 14.95 6.18
CA GLU A 62 2.59 16.05 7.15
C GLU A 62 1.14 16.48 7.47
N ASN A 63 0.20 16.26 6.55
CA ASN A 63 -1.21 16.60 6.76
C ASN A 63 -2.02 15.56 7.58
N ASN A 64 -1.42 14.43 7.97
CA ASN A 64 -2.12 13.38 8.72
C ASN A 64 -1.33 12.70 9.84
N ILE A 65 -0.04 13.02 10.04
CA ILE A 65 0.80 12.36 11.07
C ILE A 65 0.84 13.06 12.42
N HIS A 66 0.60 14.37 12.50
CA HIS A 66 0.69 15.14 13.75
C HIS A 66 -0.68 15.37 14.35
N GLU A 67 -0.78 15.47 15.68
CA GLU A 67 -2.08 15.61 16.36
C GLU A 67 -2.85 16.88 15.94
N ASP A 68 -2.12 17.92 15.52
CA ASP A 68 -2.60 19.19 15.02
C ASP A 68 -2.77 19.23 13.49
N SER A 69 -2.40 18.16 12.77
CA SER A 69 -2.64 18.06 11.33
C SER A 69 -4.13 17.93 11.01
N GLU A 70 -4.56 18.56 9.92
CA GLU A 70 -5.96 18.61 9.47
C GLU A 70 -6.65 17.23 9.41
N TYR A 71 -5.95 16.21 8.91
CA TYR A 71 -6.49 14.87 8.72
C TYR A 71 -6.03 13.86 9.76
N TYR A 72 -5.47 14.29 10.90
CA TYR A 72 -5.02 13.37 11.95
C TYR A 72 -6.15 12.49 12.52
N TRP A 73 -7.38 12.99 12.51
CA TRP A 73 -8.56 12.22 12.88
C TRP A 73 -8.73 10.96 12.01
N LEU A 74 -8.31 11.01 10.75
CA LEU A 74 -8.36 9.89 9.82
C LEU A 74 -7.28 8.86 10.15
N THR A 75 -6.10 9.29 10.60
CA THR A 75 -5.05 8.40 11.14
C THR A 75 -5.51 7.68 12.40
N LYS A 76 -6.24 8.36 13.30
CA LYS A 76 -6.89 7.70 14.46
C LYS A 76 -7.91 6.65 14.02
N LEU A 77 -8.69 6.94 12.97
CA LEU A 77 -9.64 5.98 12.40
C LEU A 77 -8.92 4.80 11.73
N ALA A 78 -7.84 5.05 11.00
CA ALA A 78 -6.99 4.03 10.41
C ALA A 78 -6.45 3.08 11.48
N ALA A 79 -5.91 3.62 12.59
CA ALA A 79 -5.42 2.82 13.71
C ALA A 79 -6.52 1.94 14.33
N LYS A 80 -7.73 2.49 14.51
CA LYS A 80 -8.91 1.72 14.95
C LYS A 80 -9.29 0.63 13.94
N CYS A 81 -9.15 0.89 12.65
CA CYS A 81 -9.37 -0.10 11.59
C CYS A 81 -8.34 -1.23 11.68
N THR A 82 -7.05 -0.89 11.86
CA THR A 82 -5.95 -1.86 11.95
C THR A 82 -6.13 -2.80 13.14
N THR A 83 -6.48 -2.27 14.32
CA THR A 83 -6.67 -3.11 15.52
C THR A 83 -7.80 -4.14 15.37
N ARG A 84 -8.78 -3.87 14.50
CA ARG A 84 -9.93 -4.77 14.26
C ARG A 84 -9.74 -5.68 13.06
N THR A 85 -8.96 -5.27 12.06
CA THR A 85 -8.97 -5.89 10.73
C THR A 85 -7.60 -6.14 10.12
N MET A 86 -6.53 -5.82 10.85
CA MET A 86 -5.13 -5.85 10.39
C MET A 86 -4.81 -4.93 9.21
N ASN A 87 -5.77 -4.11 8.75
CA ASN A 87 -5.61 -3.12 7.67
C ASN A 87 -6.10 -1.74 8.16
N PRO A 88 -5.60 -0.62 7.60
CA PRO A 88 -4.65 -0.53 6.49
C PRO A 88 -3.19 -0.82 6.91
N ASP A 89 -2.36 -1.06 5.90
CA ASP A 89 -0.90 -0.93 5.99
C ASP A 89 -0.52 0.55 5.86
N TYR A 90 0.57 0.96 6.50
CA TYR A 90 1.02 2.34 6.53
C TYR A 90 2.29 2.53 5.69
N ILE A 91 2.32 3.56 4.85
CA ILE A 91 3.46 3.90 3.99
C ILE A 91 3.86 5.35 4.24
N SER A 92 5.11 5.60 4.68
CA SER A 92 5.63 6.96 4.82
C SER A 92 6.04 7.52 3.46
N VAL A 93 5.52 8.70 3.10
CA VAL A 93 5.86 9.34 1.81
C VAL A 93 7.16 10.13 1.86
N LYS A 94 7.65 10.47 3.05
CA LYS A 94 8.83 11.32 3.28
C LYS A 94 10.00 10.98 2.37
N LYS A 95 10.44 9.72 2.38
CA LYS A 95 11.59 9.27 1.55
C LYS A 95 11.29 9.26 0.06
N MET A 96 10.05 9.00 -0.35
CA MET A 96 9.68 9.07 -1.77
C MET A 96 9.76 10.51 -2.28
N LEU A 97 9.22 11.46 -1.51
CA LEU A 97 9.31 12.89 -1.82
C LEU A 97 10.75 13.40 -1.86
N GLU A 98 11.61 12.98 -0.93
CA GLU A 98 13.04 13.33 -0.94
C GLU A 98 13.77 12.86 -2.22
N ILE A 99 13.39 11.70 -2.76
CA ILE A 99 14.08 11.08 -3.92
C ILE A 99 13.50 11.56 -5.25
N THR A 100 12.18 11.65 -5.37
CA THR A 100 11.50 11.90 -6.65
C THR A 100 10.65 13.16 -6.67
N GLY A 101 10.33 13.73 -5.51
CA GLY A 101 9.30 14.77 -5.37
C GLY A 101 7.87 14.25 -5.49
N HIS A 102 7.67 12.92 -5.57
CA HIS A 102 6.36 12.31 -5.78
C HIS A 102 6.14 11.11 -4.85
N ALA A 103 4.94 11.00 -4.30
CA ALA A 103 4.47 9.76 -3.68
C ALA A 103 3.89 8.83 -4.75
N TYR A 104 4.15 7.53 -4.66
CA TYR A 104 3.63 6.55 -5.61
C TYR A 104 3.36 5.19 -4.94
N PRO A 105 2.32 4.46 -5.37
CA PRO A 105 1.97 3.18 -4.78
C PRO A 105 2.90 2.03 -5.19
N PRO A 106 3.04 1.00 -4.34
CA PRO A 106 3.58 -0.27 -4.78
C PRO A 106 2.58 -0.97 -5.71
N MET A 107 3.08 -1.86 -6.57
CA MET A 107 2.23 -2.80 -7.29
C MET A 107 1.92 -4.01 -6.41
N GLY A 108 0.63 -4.35 -6.31
CA GLY A 108 0.14 -5.49 -5.54
C GLY A 108 0.52 -5.41 -4.06
N CYS A 109 1.28 -6.38 -3.56
CA CYS A 109 1.64 -6.43 -2.14
C CYS A 109 2.57 -5.29 -1.69
N ARG A 110 3.69 -5.13 -2.41
CA ARG A 110 4.87 -4.34 -1.99
C ARG A 110 5.92 -4.12 -3.09
N ALA A 111 5.59 -4.35 -4.36
CA ALA A 111 6.56 -4.17 -5.44
C ALA A 111 6.66 -2.69 -5.84
N PHE A 112 7.55 -1.95 -5.18
CA PHE A 112 7.88 -0.58 -5.57
C PHE A 112 8.76 -0.58 -6.80
N LEU A 113 8.30 0.08 -7.86
CA LEU A 113 9.11 0.25 -9.07
C LEU A 113 10.13 1.36 -8.85
N SER A 114 11.33 1.17 -9.40
CA SER A 114 12.32 2.24 -9.45
C SER A 114 11.74 3.46 -10.18
N PRO A 115 12.02 4.69 -9.70
CA PRO A 115 11.62 5.91 -10.37
C PRO A 115 12.10 5.92 -11.82
N PHE A 116 11.24 6.35 -12.74
CA PHE A 116 11.52 6.36 -14.16
C PHE A 116 10.96 7.62 -14.81
N LYS A 117 11.75 8.22 -15.70
CA LYS A 117 11.32 9.32 -16.55
C LYS A 117 11.19 8.86 -18.00
N ASP A 118 10.18 9.35 -18.69
CA ASP A 118 10.04 9.15 -20.12
C ASP A 118 11.07 9.95 -20.93
N LYS A 119 11.02 9.80 -22.27
CA LYS A 119 11.90 10.54 -23.20
C LYS A 119 11.71 12.07 -23.14
N LYS A 120 10.61 12.55 -22.57
CA LYS A 120 10.30 13.98 -22.40
C LYS A 120 10.69 14.49 -21.01
N GLY A 121 11.24 13.63 -20.15
CA GLY A 121 11.64 13.97 -18.78
C GLY A 121 10.52 13.90 -17.74
N ASN A 122 9.34 13.40 -18.09
CA ASN A 122 8.20 13.28 -17.18
C ASN A 122 8.29 12.00 -16.35
N TRP A 123 8.01 12.10 -15.06
CA TRP A 123 7.92 10.92 -14.20
C TRP A 123 6.75 10.03 -14.60
N ILE A 124 6.99 8.71 -14.66
CA ILE A 124 5.94 7.71 -14.89
C ILE A 124 5.92 6.70 -13.75
N PHE A 125 4.81 6.69 -13.02
CA PHE A 125 4.51 5.72 -11.95
C PHE A 125 3.34 4.82 -12.34
N TYR A 126 2.23 5.41 -12.79
CA TYR A 126 1.03 4.70 -13.22
C TYR A 126 1.18 4.10 -14.63
N GLY A 127 0.52 2.95 -14.85
CA GLY A 127 0.55 2.24 -16.14
C GLY A 127 1.82 1.40 -16.40
N ARG A 128 2.77 1.38 -15.45
CA ARG A 128 3.95 0.50 -15.51
C ARG A 128 3.64 -0.88 -14.89
N GLY A 129 4.45 -1.87 -15.26
CA GLY A 129 4.31 -3.25 -14.80
C GLY A 129 5.64 -3.89 -14.41
N ASN A 130 5.57 -4.96 -13.61
CA ASN A 130 6.68 -5.84 -13.30
C ASN A 130 6.55 -7.12 -14.15
N LEU A 131 7.66 -7.58 -14.74
CA LEU A 131 7.67 -8.74 -15.64
C LEU A 131 7.71 -10.09 -14.93
N GLY A 132 8.02 -10.10 -13.64
CA GLY A 132 8.18 -11.32 -12.85
C GLY A 132 9.15 -11.12 -11.69
N ALA A 133 9.16 -12.09 -10.79
CA ALA A 133 10.09 -12.17 -9.67
C ALA A 133 10.82 -13.51 -9.68
N GLN A 134 12.12 -13.48 -9.42
CA GLN A 134 12.94 -14.65 -9.13
C GLN A 134 13.56 -14.43 -7.75
N THR A 135 13.50 -15.45 -6.88
CA THR A 135 14.01 -15.35 -5.50
C THR A 135 15.24 -16.23 -5.33
N ILE A 136 16.33 -15.67 -4.82
CA ILE A 136 17.53 -16.41 -4.45
C ILE A 136 17.39 -17.01 -3.04
N ASN A 137 17.80 -18.27 -2.88
CA ASN A 137 17.82 -18.93 -1.57
C ASN A 137 19.13 -18.60 -0.83
N LEU A 138 19.14 -17.47 -0.11
CA LEU A 138 20.31 -17.03 0.67
C LEU A 138 20.82 -18.09 1.68
N PRO A 139 19.95 -18.80 2.43
CA PRO A 139 20.40 -19.92 3.27
C PRO A 139 21.19 -20.99 2.51
N TYR A 140 20.74 -21.36 1.30
CA TYR A 140 21.46 -22.34 0.48
C TYR A 140 22.83 -21.81 0.04
N VAL A 141 22.94 -20.54 -0.34
CA VAL A 141 24.22 -19.91 -0.71
C VAL A 141 25.19 -19.96 0.48
N ALA A 142 24.73 -19.60 1.69
CA ALA A 142 25.53 -19.64 2.91
C ALA A 142 26.00 -21.06 3.28
N LEU A 143 25.10 -22.04 3.21
CA LEU A 143 25.47 -23.44 3.48
C LEU A 143 26.44 -23.99 2.43
N SER A 144 26.28 -23.59 1.17
CA SER A 144 27.15 -24.02 0.06
C SER A 144 28.54 -23.40 0.10
N SER A 145 28.70 -22.24 0.77
CA SER A 145 30.01 -21.60 0.94
C SER A 145 30.87 -22.29 2.01
N GLY A 146 30.26 -23.08 2.91
CA GLY A 146 30.99 -23.76 3.99
C GLY A 146 31.55 -22.81 5.05
N GLY A 147 31.01 -21.60 5.16
CA GLY A 147 31.49 -20.56 6.08
C GLY A 147 32.57 -19.65 5.50
N ASP A 148 32.97 -19.85 4.24
CA ASP A 148 33.85 -18.95 3.51
C ASP A 148 33.07 -17.72 3.01
N ILE A 149 33.49 -16.52 3.46
CA ILE A 149 32.86 -15.24 3.10
C ILE A 149 33.20 -14.79 1.68
N GLU A 150 34.39 -15.12 1.17
CA GLU A 150 34.77 -14.76 -0.20
C GLU A 150 34.01 -15.61 -1.23
N ARG A 151 33.60 -16.81 -0.83
CA ARG A 151 32.78 -17.71 -1.65
C ARG A 151 31.28 -17.44 -1.54
N PHE A 152 30.82 -16.85 -0.44
CA PHE A 152 29.42 -16.50 -0.19
C PHE A 152 28.98 -15.29 -1.01
#